data_AF-A0A0T5Z9X0-F1
#
_entry.id   AF-A0A0T5Z9X0-F1
#
_cell.length_a   1.000
_cell.length_b   1.000
_cell.length_c   1.000
_cell.angle_alpha   90.00
_cell.angle_beta   90.00
_cell.angle_gamma   90.00
#
_symmetry.space_group_name_H-M   'P 1'
#
loop_
_entity.id
_entity.type
_entity.pdbx_description
1 polymer ?
#
loop_
_entity_poly.entity_id
_entity_poly.type
_entity_poly.pdbx_seq_one_letter_code
_entity_poly.pdbx_strand_id
1 'polypeptide(L)' 'PKVLLRDEPTANLDRENTRRVERLLSEWRQQHQCSAIWITHDPEQQQRVGNRHYQIKQGCLELFTWS' A
#
# COMPACT_ATOMS: atom_id res chain seq x y z
N PRO A 1 3.96 -13.57 -10.49
CA PRO A 1 2.60 -13.04 -10.73
C PRO A 1 2.69 -11.58 -11.23
N LYS A 2 1.71 -11.09 -11.99
CA LYS A 2 1.75 -9.72 -12.54
C LYS A 2 1.24 -8.63 -11.57
N VAL A 3 0.32 -9.01 -10.68
CA VAL A 3 -0.29 -8.11 -9.68
C VAL A 3 -0.41 -8.83 -8.34
N LEU A 4 -0.11 -8.12 -7.25
CA LEU A 4 -0.44 -8.52 -5.87
C LEU A 4 -1.63 -7.70 -5.36
N LEU A 5 -2.60 -8.35 -4.74
CA LEU A 5 -3.64 -7.71 -3.94
C LEU A 5 -3.31 -7.94 -2.46
N ARG A 6 -3.24 -6.87 -1.66
CA ARG A 6 -2.87 -6.93 -0.24
C ARG A 6 -3.84 -6.13 0.60
N ASP A 7 -4.66 -6.85 1.36
CA ASP A 7 -5.59 -6.28 2.32
C ASP A 7 -4.91 -6.11 3.68
N GLU A 8 -4.73 -4.86 4.10
CA GLU A 8 -4.03 -4.43 5.33
C GLU A 8 -2.79 -5.27 5.71
N PRO A 9 -1.78 -5.39 4.83
CA PRO A 9 -0.69 -6.36 4.99
C PRO A 9 0.26 -6.11 6.16
N THR A 10 0.14 -4.97 6.84
CA THR A 10 0.91 -4.61 8.03
C THR A 10 0.02 -4.36 9.25
N ALA A 11 -1.24 -4.80 9.22
CA ALA A 11 -2.12 -4.71 10.37
C ALA A 11 -1.47 -5.36 11.61
N ASN A 12 -1.68 -4.75 12.78
CA ASN A 12 -1.17 -5.19 14.08
C ASN A 12 0.37 -5.21 14.23
N LEU A 13 1.13 -4.67 13.28
CA LEU A 13 2.56 -4.48 13.45
C LEU A 13 2.86 -3.15 14.14
N ASP A 14 3.92 -3.11 14.95
CA ASP A 14 4.49 -1.85 15.37
C ASP A 14 5.09 -1.07 14.18
N ARG A 15 5.47 0.19 14.42
CA ARG A 15 6.00 1.07 13.38
C ARG A 15 7.30 0.56 12.74
N GLU A 16 8.16 -0.11 13.51
CA GLU A 16 9.43 -0.60 13.00
C GLU A 16 9.21 -1.80 12.07
N ASN A 17 8.43 -2.77 12.53
CA ASN A 17 8.10 -3.97 11.76
C ASN A 17 7.24 -3.64 10.53
N THR A 18 6.36 -2.65 10.62
CA THR A 18 5.64 -2.09 9.46
C THR A 18 6.61 -1.64 8.38
N ARG A 19 7.60 -0.80 8.74
CA ARG A 19 8.60 -0.29 7.78
C ARG A 19 9.47 -1.40 7.18
N ARG A 20 9.80 -2.44 7.97
CA ARG A 20 10.55 -3.61 7.48
C ARG A 20 9.76 -4.37 6.43
N VAL A 21 8.47 -4.62 6.67
CA VAL A 21 7.58 -5.31 5.71
C VAL A 21 7.34 -4.46 4.46
N GLU A 22 7.10 -3.16 4.61
CA GLU A 22 6.97 -2.22 3.48
C GLU A 22 8.20 -2.29 2.55
N ARG A 23 9.41 -2.25 3.13
CA ARG A 23 10.67 -2.35 2.37
C ARG A 23 10.79 -3.69 1.64
N LEU A 24 10.59 -4.79 2.35
CA LEU A 24 10.67 -6.14 1.79
C LEU A 24 9.72 -6.32 0.59
N LEU A 25 8.48 -5.86 0.72
CA LEU A 25 7.48 -5.97 -0.34
C LEU A 25 7.79 -5.07 -1.53
N SER A 26 8.36 -3.88 -1.29
CA SER A 26 8.80 -2.97 -2.35
C SER A 26 9.94 -3.57 -3.16
N GLU A 27 10.98 -4.08 -2.49
CA GLU A 27 12.13 -4.73 -3.13
C GLU A 27 11.71 -5.94 -3.97
N TRP A 28 10.87 -6.81 -3.38
CA TRP A 28 10.32 -7.97 -4.09
C TRP A 28 9.54 -7.55 -5.34
N ARG A 29 8.69 -6.51 -5.22
CA ARG A 29 7.91 -6.00 -6.35
C ARG A 29 8.81 -5.51 -7.49
N GLN A 30 9.88 -4.78 -7.16
CA GLN A 30 10.82 -4.26 -8.14
C GLN A 30 11.57 -5.39 -8.84
N GLN A 31 12.09 -6.36 -8.08
CA GLN A 31 12.80 -7.52 -8.63
C GLN A 31 11.93 -8.34 -9.60
N HIS A 32 10.65 -8.49 -9.28
CA HIS A 32 9.72 -9.29 -10.08
C HIS A 32 8.90 -8.47 -11.09
N GLN A 33 9.17 -7.17 -11.25
CA GLN A 33 8.41 -6.24 -12.10
C GLN A 33 6.89 -6.37 -11.89
N CYS A 34 6.49 -6.47 -10.63
CA CYS A 34 5.11 -6.75 -10.22
C CYS A 34 4.42 -5.45 -9.79
N SER A 35 3.14 -5.29 -10.15
CA SER A 35 2.29 -4.24 -9.60
C SER A 35 1.63 -4.70 -8.29
N ALA A 36 1.21 -3.78 -7.44
CA ALA A 36 0.44 -4.08 -6.24
C ALA A 36 -0.68 -3.08 -6.02
N ILE A 37 -1.79 -3.60 -5.53
CA ILE A 37 -2.89 -2.86 -4.91
C ILE A 37 -2.76 -3.08 -3.40
N TRP A 38 -2.66 -1.98 -2.66
CA TRP A 38 -2.44 -1.98 -1.23
C TRP A 38 -3.62 -1.27 -0.55
N ILE A 39 -4.31 -1.97 0.32
CA ILE A 39 -5.44 -1.44 1.09
C ILE A 39 -4.91 -1.13 2.50
N THR A 40 -5.14 0.10 2.95
CA THR A 40 -4.74 0.56 4.28
C THR A 40 -5.54 1.79 4.69
N HIS A 41 -5.79 1.91 5.99
CA HIS A 41 -6.39 3.09 6.60
C HIS A 41 -5.34 4.08 7.15
N ASP A 42 -4.03 3.77 7.11
CA ASP A 42 -2.95 4.64 7.57
C ASP A 42 -2.52 5.62 6.46
N PRO A 43 -2.79 6.94 6.59
CA PRO A 43 -2.41 7.95 5.60
C PRO A 43 -0.90 8.09 5.42
N GLU A 44 -0.11 7.92 6.48
CA GLU A 44 1.35 8.00 6.36
C GLU A 44 1.88 6.80 5.55
N GLN A 45 1.32 5.61 5.75
CA GLN A 45 1.66 4.43 4.95
C GLN A 45 1.28 4.62 3.48
N GLN A 46 0.11 5.20 3.21
CA GLN A 46 -0.31 5.51 1.84
C GLN A 46 0.78 6.31 1.14
N GLN A 47 1.26 7.40 1.75
CA GLN A 47 2.32 8.25 1.17
C GLN A 47 3.64 7.51 0.95
N ARG A 48 4.03 6.63 1.87
CA ARG A 48 5.31 5.89 1.76
C ARG A 48 5.30 4.82 0.68
N VAL A 49 4.18 4.11 0.51
CA VAL A 49 4.11 2.89 -0.32
C VAL A 49 3.42 3.12 -1.66
N GLY A 50 2.43 4.02 -1.70
CA GLY A 50 1.57 4.26 -2.85
C GLY A 50 2.16 5.24 -3.85
N ASN A 51 2.04 4.93 -5.14
CA ASN A 51 2.31 5.88 -6.23
C ASN A 51 1.03 6.59 -6.73
N ARG A 52 -0.13 5.96 -6.56
CA ARG A 52 -1.45 6.50 -6.89
C ARG A 52 -2.37 6.16 -5.73
N HIS A 53 -3.15 7.14 -5.29
CA HIS A 53 -4.01 6.99 -4.12
C HIS A 53 -5.46 7.04 -4.56
N TYR A 54 -6.24 6.12 -4.02
CA TYR A 54 -7.68 6.11 -4.17
C TYR A 54 -8.30 6.01 -2.79
N GLN A 55 -9.44 6.64 -2.61
CA GLN A 55 -10.22 6.58 -1.38
C GLN A 55 -11.59 5.98 -1.68
N ILE A 56 -12.04 5.08 -0.80
CA ILE A 56 -13.43 4.61 -0.83
C ILE A 56 -14.26 5.51 0.09
N LYS A 57 -15.27 6.17 -0.46
CA LYS A 57 -16.27 6.96 0.27
C LYS A 57 -17.67 6.52 -0.15
N GLN A 58 -18.53 6.21 0.81
CA GLN A 58 -19.92 5.82 0.54
C GLN A 58 -20.07 4.71 -0.51
N GLY A 59 -19.13 3.75 -0.55
CA GLY A 59 -19.10 2.66 -1.54
C GLY A 59 -18.54 3.03 -2.91
N CYS A 60 -18.12 4.28 -3.12
CA CYS A 60 -17.51 4.76 -4.36
C CYS A 60 -15.99 4.88 -4.21
N LEU A 61 -15.24 4.45 -5.22
CA LEU A 61 -13.78 4.61 -5.30
C LEU A 61 -13.45 5.89 -6.07
N GLU A 62 -12.74 6.81 -5.42
CA GLU A 62 -12.40 8.13 -5.96
C GLU A 62 -10.89 8.32 -6.00
N LEU A 63 -10.38 9.04 -7.02
CA LEU A 63 -8.97 9.42 -7.05
C LEU A 63 -8.70 10.42 -5.91
N PHE A 64 -7.69 10.12 -5.10
CA PHE A 64 -7.28 10.99 -4.00
C PHE A 64 -5.98 11.71 -4.36
N THR A 65 -5.98 13.03 -4.22
CA THR A 65 -4.81 13.89 -4.39
C THR A 65 -4.51 14.61 -3.10
N TRP A 66 -3.27 14.54 -2.64
CA TRP A 66 -2.80 15.31 -1.49
C TRP A 66 -2.85 16.80 -1.80
N SER A 67 -3.37 17.59 -0.85
CA SER A 67 -3.37 19.06 -0.88
C SER A 67 -2.04 19.63 -0.40
#